data_AF-A0AAC8Q732-F1
#
_entry.id   AF-A0AAC8Q732-F1
#
_cell.length_a   1.000
_cell.length_b   1.000
_cell.length_c   1.000
_cell.angle_alpha   90.00
_cell.angle_beta   90.00
_cell.angle_gamma   90.00
#
_symmetry.space_group_name_H-M   'P 1'
#
loop_
_entity.id
_entity.type
_entity.pdbx_description
1 polymer ?
#
loop_
_entity_poly.entity_id
_entity_poly.type
_entity_poly.pdbx_seq_one_letter_code
_entity_poly.pdbx_strand_id
1 'polypeptide(L)'
;MSSSPSPGPRTWVATLSLVLSALALVALPATAHAAAGGAQLVSSERLNPGQALSAADGRYRLVMQSDGNLVYYQDGSARWQSGTGVANSWAIMQGDGNLVVYNPSNVALWQSGTGGNSGAFLALQDDGNVVIYNATATRALWQTSTVVLPPRISNGQVLYSGTSVRSEDGRHRLVMQSDGNLVFYRGGVAKWSSGTASPGARAVMQADGNLVVYNPSNVALWQSGTGGNTGAFLAVQDDGNVVIYNAAATRALWQTNTVLYASRLNPGETLGSARELRSPDEKHRLVMQADGNLVVYSPTGAARWWTGTSSSSARAVMQADGNLVVYNSSNVALWQSGTSGYSGAWLALQNDGNLVIYDASGTARWWIGGYSPPTVPTSCSAVTSPVGSDQTVLAEGFRVHKCAADAVGRMIRDARAAGISLTGWGWRSVESQIQLRREHCGTSYYAIYEMPSSQCSPPTARPGYSQHERGLALDFASMSSSSSGFAWLRANAARYGFYNLPSESWHWSTTGL
;
A
#
# COMPACT_ATOMS: atom_id res chain seq x y z
N MET A 1 -49.14 -92.46 -23.83
CA MET A 1 -47.72 -92.81 -23.65
C MET A 1 -47.03 -92.69 -24.99
N SER A 2 -45.83 -92.10 -24.99
CA SER A 2 -44.74 -92.33 -25.95
C SER A 2 -45.02 -92.26 -27.45
N SER A 3 -44.53 -91.14 -28.02
CA SER A 3 -43.68 -91.04 -29.21
C SER A 3 -44.13 -91.66 -30.54
N SER A 4 -44.41 -90.77 -31.51
CA SER A 4 -44.21 -91.01 -32.94
C SER A 4 -43.33 -89.90 -33.55
N PRO A 5 -42.53 -90.20 -34.60
CA PRO A 5 -41.52 -89.31 -35.15
C PRO A 5 -41.87 -88.74 -36.56
N SER A 6 -40.95 -87.92 -37.07
CA SER A 6 -40.69 -87.58 -38.49
C SER A 6 -41.30 -86.25 -39.04
N PRO A 7 -40.78 -85.69 -40.17
CA PRO A 7 -39.50 -84.97 -40.26
C PRO A 7 -39.67 -83.59 -40.94
N GLY A 8 -38.70 -82.67 -40.78
CA GLY A 8 -38.72 -81.34 -41.42
C GLY A 8 -37.40 -81.02 -42.15
N PRO A 9 -37.44 -80.46 -43.37
CA PRO A 9 -36.26 -80.15 -44.16
C PRO A 9 -35.68 -78.75 -43.86
N ARG A 10 -34.40 -78.62 -44.25
CA ARG A 10 -33.50 -77.46 -44.15
C ARG A 10 -34.10 -76.15 -44.66
N THR A 11 -33.87 -75.04 -43.94
CA THR A 11 -33.61 -73.71 -44.53
C THR A 11 -32.83 -72.79 -43.58
N TRP A 12 -31.76 -72.19 -44.14
CA TRP A 12 -31.06 -70.93 -43.84
C TRP A 12 -31.00 -70.38 -42.40
N VAL A 13 -29.80 -70.43 -41.79
CA VAL A 13 -29.43 -69.58 -40.64
C VAL A 13 -28.82 -68.29 -41.19
N ALA A 14 -29.56 -67.19 -41.10
CA ALA A 14 -29.00 -65.83 -41.11
C ALA A 14 -28.72 -65.44 -39.65
N THR A 15 -27.49 -65.00 -39.38
CA THR A 15 -27.01 -64.54 -38.07
C THR A 15 -27.78 -63.31 -37.60
N LEU A 16 -28.50 -63.43 -36.48
CA LEU A 16 -29.11 -62.31 -35.75
C LEU A 16 -28.16 -61.91 -34.60
N SER A 17 -27.38 -60.86 -34.79
CA SER A 17 -26.69 -60.18 -33.70
C SER A 17 -27.67 -59.22 -33.03
N LEU A 18 -27.93 -59.46 -31.74
CA LEU A 18 -28.75 -58.61 -30.87
C LEU A 18 -28.00 -57.29 -30.62
N VAL A 19 -28.46 -56.17 -31.17
CA VAL A 19 -28.03 -54.82 -30.73
C VAL A 19 -29.13 -54.29 -29.81
N LEU A 20 -28.83 -54.25 -28.52
CA LEU A 20 -29.63 -53.57 -27.51
C LEU A 20 -29.43 -52.06 -27.72
N SER A 21 -30.44 -51.37 -28.26
CA SER A 21 -30.42 -49.91 -28.38
C SER A 21 -30.64 -49.28 -27.00
N ALA A 22 -29.56 -49.03 -26.27
CA ALA A 22 -29.59 -48.12 -25.13
C ALA A 22 -29.75 -46.70 -25.69
N LEU A 23 -30.91 -46.09 -25.52
CA LEU A 23 -31.09 -44.65 -25.66
C LEU A 23 -30.28 -43.99 -24.52
N ALA A 24 -29.00 -43.72 -24.78
CA ALA A 24 -28.23 -42.80 -23.97
C ALA A 24 -28.83 -41.42 -24.22
N LEU A 25 -29.65 -40.94 -23.28
CA LEU A 25 -29.98 -39.53 -23.16
C LEU A 25 -28.64 -38.81 -22.93
N VAL A 26 -28.03 -38.28 -24.00
CA VAL A 26 -26.87 -37.41 -23.88
C VAL A 26 -27.39 -36.15 -23.21
N ALA A 27 -27.29 -36.09 -21.89
CA ALA A 27 -27.31 -34.84 -21.18
C ALA A 27 -26.13 -34.03 -21.72
N LEU A 28 -26.41 -33.04 -22.56
CA LEU A 28 -25.45 -31.99 -22.86
C LEU A 28 -24.93 -31.48 -21.51
N PRO A 29 -23.61 -31.31 -21.32
CA PRO A 29 -23.12 -30.73 -20.08
C PRO A 29 -23.80 -29.37 -19.94
N ALA A 30 -24.63 -29.23 -18.91
CA ALA A 30 -25.13 -27.93 -18.52
C ALA A 30 -23.91 -27.03 -18.38
N THR A 31 -23.90 -25.91 -19.11
CA THR A 31 -22.85 -24.91 -18.90
C THR A 31 -22.90 -24.51 -17.44
N ALA A 32 -21.84 -24.84 -16.70
CA ALA A 32 -21.72 -24.45 -15.31
C ALA A 32 -21.75 -22.92 -15.27
N HIS A 33 -22.78 -22.38 -14.62
CA HIS A 33 -22.88 -20.96 -14.36
C HIS A 33 -22.09 -20.71 -13.08
N ALA A 34 -21.14 -19.77 -13.13
CA ALA A 34 -20.45 -19.32 -11.92
C ALA A 34 -21.50 -18.89 -10.89
N ALA A 35 -21.31 -19.29 -9.63
CA ALA A 35 -22.12 -18.78 -8.53
C ALA A 35 -22.00 -17.26 -8.52
N ALA A 36 -23.12 -16.56 -8.68
CA ALA A 36 -23.15 -15.10 -8.62
C ALA A 36 -22.54 -14.65 -7.28
N GLY A 37 -21.41 -13.93 -7.33
CA GLY A 37 -20.72 -13.40 -6.14
C GLY A 37 -19.44 -14.12 -5.70
N GLY A 38 -18.93 -15.12 -6.43
CA GLY A 38 -17.61 -15.70 -6.17
C GLY A 38 -16.44 -14.79 -6.59
N ALA A 39 -15.25 -14.99 -6.00
CA ALA A 39 -14.02 -14.25 -6.31
C ALA A 39 -13.19 -14.90 -7.45
N GLN A 40 -13.65 -16.00 -8.04
CA GLN A 40 -12.93 -16.73 -9.08
C GLN A 40 -13.87 -17.13 -10.23
N LEU A 41 -13.32 -17.18 -11.43
CA LEU A 41 -13.94 -17.80 -12.61
C LEU A 41 -13.03 -18.95 -13.04
N VAL A 42 -13.44 -20.18 -12.75
CA VAL A 42 -12.60 -21.36 -13.03
C VAL A 42 -12.73 -21.81 -14.48
N SER A 43 -11.85 -22.72 -14.88
CA SER A 43 -11.81 -23.26 -16.25
C SER A 43 -13.20 -23.71 -16.73
N SER A 44 -13.56 -23.27 -17.93
CA SER A 44 -14.84 -23.48 -18.63
C SER A 44 -16.05 -22.74 -18.04
N GLU A 45 -15.87 -21.88 -17.05
CA GLU A 45 -16.95 -21.00 -16.55
C GLU A 45 -17.02 -19.67 -17.30
N ARG A 46 -18.23 -19.09 -17.34
CA ARG A 46 -18.49 -17.80 -17.97
C ARG A 46 -19.25 -16.82 -17.08
N LEU A 47 -19.04 -15.54 -17.34
CA LEU A 47 -19.87 -14.41 -16.91
C LEU A 47 -20.76 -13.97 -18.08
N ASN A 48 -22.07 -14.06 -17.89
CA ASN A 48 -23.07 -13.49 -18.78
C ASN A 48 -23.27 -11.99 -18.50
N PRO A 49 -23.93 -11.23 -19.40
CA PRO A 49 -24.29 -9.83 -19.15
C PRO A 49 -24.94 -9.62 -17.77
N GLY A 50 -24.44 -8.63 -17.03
CA GLY A 50 -24.86 -8.29 -15.67
C GLY A 50 -24.22 -9.11 -14.55
N GLN A 51 -23.52 -10.21 -14.86
CA GLN A 51 -22.85 -11.03 -13.86
C GLN A 51 -21.48 -10.47 -13.48
N ALA A 52 -21.03 -10.80 -12.27
CA ALA A 52 -19.77 -10.30 -11.73
C ALA A 52 -19.06 -11.32 -10.84
N LEU A 53 -17.73 -11.26 -10.84
CA LEU A 53 -16.93 -11.71 -9.71
C LEU A 53 -16.89 -10.59 -8.67
N SER A 54 -16.86 -10.95 -7.39
CA SER A 54 -16.79 -9.99 -6.28
C SER A 54 -15.84 -10.48 -5.20
N ALA A 55 -15.06 -9.56 -4.63
CA ALA A 55 -14.32 -9.83 -3.40
C ALA A 55 -15.28 -9.92 -2.21
N ALA A 56 -14.85 -10.56 -1.11
CA ALA A 56 -15.71 -10.84 0.04
C ALA A 56 -16.24 -9.56 0.72
N ASP A 57 -15.51 -8.45 0.62
CA ASP A 57 -15.89 -7.13 1.15
C ASP A 57 -16.70 -6.27 0.16
N GLY A 58 -16.93 -6.77 -1.07
CA GLY A 58 -17.64 -6.07 -2.14
C GLY A 58 -16.89 -4.89 -2.77
N ARG A 59 -15.66 -4.61 -2.31
CA ARG A 59 -14.85 -3.46 -2.73
C ARG A 59 -14.40 -3.57 -4.18
N TYR A 60 -14.13 -4.79 -4.61
CA TYR A 60 -13.66 -5.08 -5.95
C TYR A 60 -14.67 -5.93 -6.69
N ARG A 61 -14.91 -5.59 -7.95
CA ARG A 61 -15.86 -6.30 -8.80
C ARG A 61 -15.35 -6.36 -10.23
N LEU A 62 -15.30 -7.55 -10.82
CA LEU A 62 -15.12 -7.70 -12.26
C LEU A 62 -16.48 -8.00 -12.87
N VAL A 63 -17.03 -7.07 -13.64
CA VAL A 63 -18.42 -7.10 -14.13
C VAL A 63 -18.42 -7.27 -15.64
N MET A 64 -19.12 -8.28 -16.14
CA MET A 64 -19.50 -8.34 -17.54
C MET A 64 -20.75 -7.50 -17.72
N GLN A 65 -20.62 -6.27 -18.21
CA GLN A 65 -21.72 -5.31 -18.28
C GLN A 65 -22.73 -5.65 -19.37
N SER A 66 -23.95 -5.12 -19.24
CA SER A 66 -25.03 -5.32 -20.21
C SER A 66 -24.75 -4.72 -21.59
N ASP A 67 -23.92 -3.68 -21.63
CA ASP A 67 -23.42 -3.06 -22.87
C ASP A 67 -22.33 -3.89 -23.57
N GLY A 68 -21.89 -4.99 -22.96
CA GLY A 68 -20.92 -5.92 -23.52
C GLY A 68 -19.47 -5.66 -23.16
N ASN A 69 -19.20 -4.78 -22.20
CA ASN A 69 -17.84 -4.49 -21.72
C ASN A 69 -17.51 -5.29 -20.47
N LEU A 70 -16.34 -5.92 -20.43
CA LEU A 70 -15.83 -6.56 -19.22
C LEU A 70 -15.00 -5.53 -18.46
N VAL A 71 -15.51 -5.08 -17.32
CA VAL A 71 -14.96 -3.95 -16.59
C VAL A 71 -14.62 -4.33 -15.16
N TYR A 72 -13.39 -4.02 -14.75
CA TYR A 72 -12.94 -4.13 -13.38
C TYR A 72 -13.19 -2.82 -12.64
N TYR A 73 -13.88 -2.94 -11.51
CA TYR A 73 -14.24 -1.87 -10.60
C TYR A 73 -13.52 -2.04 -9.27
N GLN A 74 -13.03 -0.92 -8.75
CA GLN A 74 -12.60 -0.76 -7.37
C GLN A 74 -13.43 0.38 -6.77
N ASP A 75 -14.13 0.10 -5.67
CA ASP A 75 -14.96 1.07 -4.95
C ASP A 75 -15.99 1.74 -5.88
N GLY A 76 -16.56 0.98 -6.82
CA GLY A 76 -17.50 1.49 -7.81
C GLY A 76 -16.88 2.31 -8.96
N SER A 77 -15.56 2.57 -8.93
CA SER A 77 -14.83 3.24 -10.02
C SER A 77 -14.19 2.25 -10.99
N ALA A 78 -14.41 2.44 -12.29
CA ALA A 78 -13.79 1.59 -13.32
C ALA A 78 -12.27 1.84 -13.34
N ARG A 79 -11.47 0.79 -13.11
CA ARG A 79 -10.00 0.85 -13.11
C ARG A 79 -9.38 0.16 -14.33
N TRP A 80 -10.09 -0.78 -14.95
CA TRP A 80 -9.70 -1.43 -16.21
C TRP A 80 -10.94 -1.88 -16.99
N GLN A 81 -10.84 -1.96 -18.32
CA GLN A 81 -11.90 -2.49 -19.19
C GLN A 81 -11.32 -3.23 -20.40
N SER A 82 -12.07 -4.20 -20.94
CA SER A 82 -11.71 -4.93 -22.17
C SER A 82 -11.88 -4.10 -23.44
N GLY A 83 -12.67 -3.01 -23.38
CA GLY A 83 -12.97 -2.17 -24.54
C GLY A 83 -13.93 -2.82 -25.54
N THR A 84 -14.66 -3.85 -25.10
CA THR A 84 -15.63 -4.58 -25.91
C THR A 84 -17.00 -3.94 -25.69
N GLY A 85 -17.62 -3.34 -26.70
CA GLY A 85 -18.85 -2.52 -26.51
C GLY A 85 -20.09 -3.07 -27.21
N VAL A 86 -20.18 -4.39 -27.40
CA VAL A 86 -21.29 -5.01 -28.12
C VAL A 86 -22.28 -5.61 -27.13
N ALA A 87 -23.48 -5.03 -27.03
CA ALA A 87 -24.50 -5.45 -26.08
C ALA A 87 -24.74 -6.97 -26.09
N ASN A 88 -25.00 -7.51 -24.90
CA ASN A 88 -25.18 -8.95 -24.66
C ASN A 88 -23.93 -9.82 -24.89
N SER A 89 -22.72 -9.23 -24.94
CA SER A 89 -21.46 -10.01 -24.92
C SER A 89 -21.24 -10.71 -23.58
N TRP A 90 -20.43 -11.76 -23.58
CA TRP A 90 -20.14 -12.58 -22.40
C TRP A 90 -18.65 -12.92 -22.33
N ALA A 91 -18.12 -13.11 -21.11
CA ALA A 91 -16.72 -13.45 -20.87
C ALA A 91 -16.60 -14.91 -20.40
N ILE A 92 -15.62 -15.67 -20.90
CA ILE A 92 -15.39 -17.06 -20.52
C ILE A 92 -13.92 -17.33 -20.26
N MET A 93 -13.64 -18.03 -19.15
CA MET A 93 -12.34 -18.65 -18.90
C MET A 93 -12.33 -19.99 -19.63
N GLN A 94 -11.74 -20.05 -20.83
CA GLN A 94 -11.78 -21.24 -21.68
C GLN A 94 -10.89 -22.37 -21.12
N GLY A 95 -11.19 -23.61 -21.50
CA GLY A 95 -10.47 -24.81 -21.04
C GLY A 95 -9.00 -24.90 -21.47
N ASP A 96 -8.61 -24.12 -22.47
CA ASP A 96 -7.23 -23.96 -22.91
C ASP A 96 -6.45 -22.92 -22.09
N GLY A 97 -7.10 -22.25 -21.15
CA GLY A 97 -6.52 -21.24 -20.28
C GLY A 97 -6.56 -19.81 -20.82
N ASN A 98 -7.33 -19.52 -21.86
CA ASN A 98 -7.55 -18.16 -22.37
C ASN A 98 -8.82 -17.54 -21.76
N LEU A 99 -8.78 -16.28 -21.31
CA LEU A 99 -9.98 -15.51 -20.98
C LEU A 99 -10.40 -14.75 -22.23
N VAL A 100 -11.63 -14.96 -22.70
CA VAL A 100 -12.13 -14.36 -23.96
C VAL A 100 -13.49 -13.73 -23.75
N VAL A 101 -13.69 -12.55 -24.35
CA VAL A 101 -15.02 -11.91 -24.46
C VAL A 101 -15.57 -12.16 -25.85
N TYR A 102 -16.75 -12.76 -25.93
CA TYR A 102 -17.47 -13.05 -27.18
C TYR A 102 -18.74 -12.23 -27.31
N ASN A 103 -19.07 -11.85 -28.55
CA ASN A 103 -20.37 -11.27 -28.86
C ASN A 103 -21.46 -12.37 -29.02
N PRO A 104 -22.76 -12.00 -29.17
CA PRO A 104 -23.85 -12.97 -29.36
C PRO A 104 -23.74 -13.86 -30.60
N SER A 105 -22.96 -13.46 -31.60
CA SER A 105 -22.67 -14.23 -32.81
C SER A 105 -21.43 -15.14 -32.67
N ASN A 106 -20.90 -15.30 -31.46
CA ASN A 106 -19.69 -16.08 -31.14
C ASN A 106 -18.39 -15.58 -31.81
N VAL A 107 -18.32 -14.28 -32.11
CA VAL A 107 -17.07 -13.64 -32.55
C VAL A 107 -16.30 -13.15 -31.32
N ALA A 108 -15.03 -13.53 -31.21
CA ALA A 108 -14.15 -13.07 -30.15
C ALA A 108 -13.84 -11.57 -30.34
N LEU A 109 -14.15 -10.76 -29.32
CA LEU A 109 -13.92 -9.32 -29.31
C LEU A 109 -12.63 -8.94 -28.60
N TRP A 110 -12.25 -9.70 -27.56
CA TRP A 110 -11.03 -9.50 -26.78
C TRP A 110 -10.56 -10.83 -26.21
N GLN A 111 -9.25 -11.00 -26.02
CA GLN A 111 -8.66 -12.16 -25.36
C GLN A 111 -7.42 -11.79 -24.52
N SER A 112 -7.16 -12.56 -23.46
CA SER A 112 -5.99 -12.36 -22.58
C SER A 112 -4.66 -12.82 -23.20
N GLY A 113 -4.71 -13.68 -24.23
CA GLY A 113 -3.52 -14.23 -24.88
C GLY A 113 -2.82 -15.32 -24.06
N THR A 114 -3.54 -15.98 -23.15
CA THR A 114 -3.01 -16.98 -22.21
C THR A 114 -3.30 -18.43 -22.63
N GLY A 115 -3.74 -18.66 -23.86
CA GLY A 115 -4.03 -19.99 -24.40
C GLY A 115 -2.84 -20.96 -24.31
N GLY A 116 -3.14 -22.25 -24.16
CA GLY A 116 -2.14 -23.32 -23.95
C GLY A 116 -1.84 -23.62 -22.48
N ASN A 117 -2.56 -23.00 -21.54
CA ASN A 117 -2.45 -23.22 -20.10
C ASN A 117 -3.71 -23.91 -19.55
N SER A 118 -3.92 -25.17 -19.91
CA SER A 118 -5.14 -25.90 -19.52
C SER A 118 -5.35 -25.92 -18.01
N GLY A 119 -6.61 -25.71 -17.60
CA GLY A 119 -7.00 -25.62 -16.19
C GLY A 119 -6.66 -24.29 -15.51
N ALA A 120 -6.15 -23.29 -16.25
CA ALA A 120 -5.99 -21.94 -15.73
C ALA A 120 -7.35 -21.35 -15.28
N PHE A 121 -7.29 -20.46 -14.29
CA PHE A 121 -8.46 -19.81 -13.72
C PHE A 121 -8.21 -18.32 -13.53
N LEU A 122 -9.27 -17.53 -13.59
CA LEU A 122 -9.24 -16.11 -13.26
C LEU A 122 -9.58 -15.92 -11.78
N ALA A 123 -8.82 -15.10 -11.08
CA ALA A 123 -9.06 -14.74 -9.70
C ALA A 123 -9.11 -13.22 -9.56
N LEU A 124 -10.19 -12.74 -8.95
CA LEU A 124 -10.26 -11.43 -8.34
C LEU A 124 -9.73 -11.55 -6.91
N GLN A 125 -8.63 -10.87 -6.63
CA GLN A 125 -7.93 -10.98 -5.35
C GLN A 125 -8.36 -9.88 -4.38
N ASP A 126 -8.16 -10.14 -3.08
CA ASP A 126 -8.44 -9.16 -2.00
C ASP A 126 -7.51 -7.92 -2.05
N ASP A 127 -6.48 -7.94 -2.91
CA ASP A 127 -5.59 -6.80 -3.16
C ASP A 127 -6.03 -5.92 -4.36
N GLY A 128 -7.17 -6.23 -4.98
CA GLY A 128 -7.70 -5.48 -6.12
C GLY A 128 -7.04 -5.80 -7.46
N ASN A 129 -6.32 -6.92 -7.55
CA ASN A 129 -5.84 -7.44 -8.81
C ASN A 129 -6.83 -8.44 -9.42
N VAL A 130 -6.90 -8.45 -10.75
CA VAL A 130 -7.58 -9.52 -11.50
C VAL A 130 -6.50 -10.27 -12.28
N VAL A 131 -6.30 -11.53 -11.94
CA VAL A 131 -5.15 -12.33 -12.41
C VAL A 131 -5.63 -13.66 -12.96
N ILE A 132 -5.07 -14.07 -14.10
CA ILE A 132 -5.19 -15.44 -14.60
C ILE A 132 -4.01 -16.23 -14.05
N TYR A 133 -4.26 -17.27 -13.29
CA TYR A 133 -3.25 -18.20 -12.80
C TYR A 133 -3.24 -19.49 -13.62
N ASN A 134 -2.09 -20.16 -13.67
CA ASN A 134 -2.06 -21.57 -14.08
C ASN A 134 -2.86 -22.45 -13.09
N ALA A 135 -3.13 -23.70 -13.48
CA ALA A 135 -3.99 -24.62 -12.72
C ALA A 135 -3.57 -24.85 -11.25
N THR A 136 -2.29 -24.64 -10.92
CA THR A 136 -1.76 -24.83 -9.55
C THR A 136 -1.56 -23.53 -8.78
N ALA A 137 -1.98 -22.38 -9.31
CA ALA A 137 -1.79 -21.06 -8.71
C ALA A 137 -0.32 -20.65 -8.46
N THR A 138 0.62 -21.32 -9.12
CA THR A 138 2.07 -21.07 -8.94
C THR A 138 2.63 -20.02 -9.91
N ARG A 139 1.90 -19.71 -10.99
CA ARG A 139 2.32 -18.77 -12.04
C ARG A 139 1.14 -17.92 -12.51
N ALA A 140 1.27 -16.60 -12.39
CA ALA A 140 0.38 -15.65 -13.06
C ALA A 140 0.70 -15.63 -14.56
N LEU A 141 -0.33 -15.80 -15.39
CA LEU A 141 -0.26 -15.86 -16.85
C LEU A 141 -0.63 -14.52 -17.49
N TRP A 142 -1.53 -13.77 -16.85
CA TRP A 142 -1.98 -12.44 -17.25
C TRP A 142 -2.58 -11.71 -16.05
N GLN A 143 -2.56 -10.37 -16.07
CA GLN A 143 -3.20 -9.56 -15.03
C GLN A 143 -3.65 -8.18 -15.54
N THR A 144 -4.63 -7.57 -14.87
CA THR A 144 -5.10 -6.20 -15.16
C THR A 144 -4.10 -5.12 -14.76
N SER A 145 -3.12 -5.42 -13.91
CA SER A 145 -2.14 -4.45 -13.37
C SER A 145 -2.80 -3.30 -12.59
N THR A 146 -3.99 -3.53 -12.02
CA THR A 146 -4.81 -2.54 -11.30
C THR A 146 -4.54 -2.47 -9.80
N VAL A 147 -3.38 -2.98 -9.40
CA VAL A 147 -2.98 -3.13 -8.00
C VAL A 147 -2.76 -1.76 -7.33
N VAL A 148 -3.54 -1.49 -6.28
CA VAL A 148 -3.19 -0.53 -5.23
C VAL A 148 -2.86 -1.36 -3.99
N LEU A 149 -1.60 -1.79 -3.90
CA LEU A 149 -1.13 -2.31 -2.61
C LEU A 149 -1.21 -1.14 -1.61
N PRO A 150 -1.53 -1.41 -0.33
CA PRO A 150 -1.16 -0.47 0.73
C PRO A 150 0.33 -0.13 0.59
N PRO A 151 0.85 0.92 1.26
CA PRO A 151 2.27 1.29 1.19
C PRO A 151 3.20 0.25 1.81
N ARG A 152 2.84 -1.04 1.84
CA ARG A 152 3.58 -2.18 2.38
C ARG A 152 3.58 -3.41 1.47
N ILE A 153 4.65 -4.20 1.55
CA ILE A 153 4.69 -5.62 1.15
C ILE A 153 4.79 -6.44 2.44
N SER A 154 3.70 -7.11 2.78
CA SER A 154 3.56 -7.93 3.99
C SER A 154 4.29 -9.27 3.84
N ASN A 155 4.50 -9.95 4.97
CA ASN A 155 5.09 -11.27 5.01
C ASN A 155 4.38 -12.26 4.05
N GLY A 156 5.15 -12.94 3.22
CA GLY A 156 4.68 -13.86 2.18
C GLY A 156 4.27 -13.21 0.85
N GLN A 157 4.16 -11.87 0.77
CA GLN A 157 3.70 -11.20 -0.43
C GLN A 157 4.80 -11.09 -1.50
N VAL A 158 4.36 -11.17 -2.77
CA VAL A 158 5.23 -11.15 -3.95
C VAL A 158 4.93 -9.90 -4.77
N LEU A 159 5.97 -9.16 -5.14
CA LEU A 159 5.93 -8.11 -6.14
C LEU A 159 6.44 -8.67 -7.47
N TYR A 160 5.52 -8.93 -8.39
CA TYR A 160 5.83 -9.49 -9.71
C TYR A 160 6.38 -8.44 -10.66
N SER A 161 7.11 -8.90 -11.68
CA SER A 161 7.52 -8.08 -12.83
C SER A 161 6.38 -7.20 -13.37
N GLY A 162 6.68 -5.92 -13.57
CA GLY A 162 5.75 -4.86 -13.99
C GLY A 162 4.92 -4.22 -12.88
N THR A 163 4.97 -4.72 -11.64
CA THR A 163 4.12 -4.24 -10.54
C THR A 163 4.85 -3.30 -9.59
N SER A 164 4.10 -2.45 -8.89
CA SER A 164 4.68 -1.48 -7.95
C SER A 164 3.85 -1.31 -6.67
N VAL A 165 4.55 -1.02 -5.58
CA VAL A 165 3.97 -0.48 -4.33
C VAL A 165 4.22 1.02 -4.33
N ARG A 166 3.25 1.83 -3.89
CA ARG A 166 3.40 3.29 -3.79
C ARG A 166 3.45 3.75 -2.33
N SER A 167 4.01 4.93 -2.09
CA SER A 167 3.79 5.65 -0.85
C SER A 167 2.31 6.01 -0.69
N GLU A 168 1.87 6.28 0.54
CA GLU A 168 0.48 6.61 0.86
C GLU A 168 0.02 7.88 0.12
N ASP A 169 0.93 8.84 -0.08
CA ASP A 169 0.69 10.04 -0.89
C ASP A 169 0.82 9.84 -2.41
N GLY A 170 1.15 8.62 -2.86
CA GLY A 170 1.33 8.24 -4.26
C GLY A 170 2.53 8.85 -4.97
N ARG A 171 3.34 9.70 -4.31
CA ARG A 171 4.49 10.41 -4.91
C ARG A 171 5.69 9.50 -5.15
N HIS A 172 5.78 8.39 -4.45
CA HIS A 172 6.91 7.49 -4.47
C HIS A 172 6.45 6.08 -4.80
N ARG A 173 7.32 5.28 -5.43
CA ARG A 173 6.97 3.90 -5.78
C ARG A 173 8.18 2.99 -5.80
N LEU A 174 8.04 1.80 -5.26
CA LEU A 174 8.96 0.67 -5.48
C LEU A 174 8.36 -0.21 -6.57
N VAL A 175 9.09 -0.44 -7.67
CA VAL A 175 8.62 -1.20 -8.82
C VAL A 175 9.55 -2.36 -9.12
N MET A 176 9.00 -3.56 -9.27
CA MET A 176 9.71 -4.68 -9.90
C MET A 176 9.56 -4.50 -11.40
N GLN A 177 10.58 -3.98 -12.08
CA GLN A 177 10.53 -3.63 -13.49
C GLN A 177 10.52 -4.87 -14.40
N SER A 178 10.10 -4.69 -15.65
CA SER A 178 9.99 -5.77 -16.64
C SER A 178 11.34 -6.37 -17.04
N ASP A 179 12.41 -5.58 -16.93
CA ASP A 179 13.80 -6.01 -17.13
C ASP A 179 14.34 -6.87 -15.97
N GLY A 180 13.58 -7.02 -14.89
CA GLY A 180 13.97 -7.77 -13.71
C GLY A 180 14.74 -6.98 -12.66
N ASN A 181 14.74 -5.65 -12.74
CA ASN A 181 15.30 -4.79 -11.71
C ASN A 181 14.25 -4.34 -10.69
N LEU A 182 14.54 -4.41 -9.39
CA LEU A 182 13.68 -3.83 -8.36
C LEU A 182 14.16 -2.41 -8.07
N VAL A 183 13.37 -1.41 -8.44
CA VAL A 183 13.78 0.00 -8.44
C VAL A 183 12.83 0.85 -7.62
N PHE A 184 13.37 1.67 -6.73
CA PHE A 184 12.63 2.70 -6.02
C PHE A 184 12.74 4.05 -6.74
N TYR A 185 11.58 4.61 -7.05
CA TYR A 185 11.39 5.93 -7.64
C TYR A 185 10.83 6.90 -6.61
N ARG A 186 11.51 8.03 -6.43
CA ARG A 186 11.00 9.16 -5.65
C ARG A 186 10.62 10.29 -6.61
N GLY A 187 9.33 10.65 -6.66
CA GLY A 187 8.85 11.71 -7.54
C GLY A 187 9.12 11.43 -9.02
N GLY A 188 9.08 10.15 -9.42
CA GLY A 188 9.39 9.71 -10.78
C GLY A 188 10.87 9.57 -11.12
N VAL A 189 11.79 9.89 -10.20
CA VAL A 189 13.24 9.74 -10.40
C VAL A 189 13.75 8.50 -9.68
N ALA A 190 14.50 7.63 -10.36
CA ALA A 190 15.10 6.45 -9.74
C ALA A 190 16.12 6.89 -8.66
N LYS A 191 16.02 6.34 -7.45
CA LYS A 191 16.88 6.68 -6.30
C LYS A 191 17.61 5.48 -5.71
N TRP A 192 17.03 4.31 -5.83
CA TRP A 192 17.65 3.05 -5.41
C TRP A 192 17.26 1.94 -6.37
N SER A 193 18.13 0.94 -6.51
CA SER A 193 17.95 -0.21 -7.40
C SER A 193 18.63 -1.43 -6.78
N SER A 194 18.01 -2.61 -6.89
CA SER A 194 18.65 -3.89 -6.51
C SER A 194 19.82 -4.25 -7.43
N GLY A 195 19.86 -3.68 -8.64
CA GLY A 195 20.90 -3.96 -9.63
C GLY A 195 20.72 -5.31 -10.30
N THR A 196 19.52 -5.89 -10.20
CA THR A 196 19.19 -7.17 -10.83
C THR A 196 18.72 -6.93 -12.26
N ALA A 197 19.03 -7.83 -13.19
CA ALA A 197 18.61 -7.76 -14.58
C ALA A 197 18.28 -9.17 -15.08
N SER A 198 17.02 -9.56 -14.92
CA SER A 198 16.52 -10.88 -15.30
C SER A 198 15.02 -10.78 -15.61
N PRO A 199 14.63 -10.65 -16.89
CA PRO A 199 13.23 -10.50 -17.26
C PRO A 199 12.34 -11.59 -16.63
N GLY A 200 11.21 -11.16 -16.07
CA GLY A 200 10.31 -12.05 -15.33
C GLY A 200 10.72 -12.34 -13.88
N ALA A 201 11.78 -11.70 -13.36
CA ALA A 201 12.11 -11.75 -11.94
C ALA A 201 10.98 -11.18 -11.07
N ARG A 202 10.98 -11.60 -9.81
CA ARG A 202 10.00 -11.18 -8.79
C ARG A 202 10.71 -10.84 -7.48
N ALA A 203 10.20 -9.89 -6.73
CA ALA A 203 10.62 -9.65 -5.35
C ALA A 203 9.63 -10.32 -4.38
N VAL A 204 10.12 -10.95 -3.33
CA VAL A 204 9.28 -11.65 -2.33
C VAL A 204 9.69 -11.20 -0.95
N MET A 205 8.74 -10.70 -0.16
CA MET A 205 8.94 -10.51 1.27
C MET A 205 8.69 -11.87 1.95
N GLN A 206 9.75 -12.64 2.18
CA GLN A 206 9.66 -14.03 2.61
C GLN A 206 9.12 -14.19 4.04
N ALA A 207 8.65 -15.39 4.36
CA ALA A 207 8.09 -15.73 5.67
C ALA A 207 9.09 -15.55 6.82
N ASP A 208 10.37 -15.78 6.54
CA ASP A 208 11.49 -15.58 7.47
C ASP A 208 11.84 -14.10 7.69
N GLY A 209 11.18 -13.19 7.00
CA GLY A 209 11.39 -11.76 7.10
C GLY A 209 12.43 -11.18 6.15
N ASN A 210 12.94 -11.94 5.17
CA ASN A 210 13.88 -11.45 4.18
C ASN A 210 13.18 -10.98 2.89
N LEU A 211 13.48 -9.78 2.39
CA LEU A 211 13.11 -9.40 1.03
C LEU A 211 14.14 -9.95 0.04
N VAL A 212 13.69 -10.76 -0.93
CA VAL A 212 14.57 -11.41 -1.91
C VAL A 212 14.04 -11.23 -3.33
N VAL A 213 14.92 -10.89 -4.27
CA VAL A 213 14.62 -10.89 -5.71
C VAL A 213 15.04 -12.23 -6.30
N TYR A 214 14.11 -12.94 -6.91
CA TYR A 214 14.33 -14.23 -7.57
C TYR A 214 14.15 -14.12 -9.08
N ASN A 215 14.99 -14.84 -9.83
CA ASN A 215 14.75 -15.07 -11.26
C ASN A 215 13.62 -16.11 -11.48
N PRO A 216 13.16 -16.32 -12.73
CA PRO A 216 12.12 -17.31 -13.04
C PRO A 216 12.47 -18.75 -12.65
N SER A 217 13.75 -19.10 -12.55
CA SER A 217 14.25 -20.42 -12.13
C SER A 217 14.42 -20.55 -10.61
N ASN A 218 13.92 -19.60 -9.82
CA ASN A 218 14.03 -19.56 -8.35
C ASN A 218 15.46 -19.41 -7.80
N VAL A 219 16.38 -18.88 -8.59
CA VAL A 219 17.71 -18.47 -8.11
C VAL A 219 17.61 -17.07 -7.52
N ALA A 220 18.10 -16.88 -6.29
CA ALA A 220 18.15 -15.59 -5.63
C ALA A 220 19.20 -14.69 -6.31
N LEU A 221 18.78 -13.50 -6.75
CA LEU A 221 19.63 -12.51 -7.42
C LEU A 221 20.10 -11.41 -6.46
N TRP A 222 19.24 -11.04 -5.50
CA TRP A 222 19.52 -10.02 -4.48
C TRP A 222 18.71 -10.31 -3.22
N GLN A 223 19.23 -9.93 -2.05
CA GLN A 223 18.50 -10.02 -0.78
C GLN A 223 18.83 -8.88 0.17
N SER A 224 17.86 -8.55 1.05
CA SER A 224 17.99 -7.48 2.05
C SER A 224 18.84 -7.84 3.28
N GLY A 225 19.07 -9.14 3.53
CA GLY A 225 19.83 -9.60 4.69
C GLY A 225 19.06 -9.54 6.01
N THR A 226 17.72 -9.56 5.96
CA THR A 226 16.84 -9.41 7.13
C THR A 226 16.20 -10.72 7.59
N GLY A 227 16.66 -11.87 7.08
CA GLY A 227 16.17 -13.20 7.47
C GLY A 227 16.28 -13.48 8.96
N GLY A 228 15.37 -14.30 9.49
CA GLY A 228 15.21 -14.59 10.92
C GLY A 228 14.29 -13.61 11.67
N ASN A 229 13.64 -12.69 10.96
CA ASN A 229 12.67 -11.74 11.50
C ASN A 229 11.25 -12.08 11.02
N THR A 230 10.72 -13.24 11.41
CA THR A 230 9.38 -13.70 11.03
C THR A 230 8.31 -12.62 11.22
N GLY A 231 7.45 -12.44 10.21
CA GLY A 231 6.42 -11.41 10.21
C GLY A 231 6.90 -10.01 9.84
N ALA A 232 8.18 -9.81 9.51
CA ALA A 232 8.66 -8.55 8.96
C ALA A 232 7.93 -8.16 7.66
N PHE A 233 7.83 -6.86 7.42
CA PHE A 233 7.18 -6.29 6.25
C PHE A 233 7.98 -5.10 5.70
N LEU A 234 7.91 -4.89 4.39
CA LEU A 234 8.45 -3.71 3.72
C LEU A 234 7.41 -2.60 3.68
N ALA A 235 7.82 -1.34 3.80
CA ALA A 235 6.98 -0.16 3.65
C ALA A 235 7.63 0.87 2.71
N VAL A 236 6.86 1.43 1.76
CA VAL A 236 7.21 2.59 0.95
C VAL A 236 6.62 3.83 1.61
N GLN A 237 7.45 4.73 2.09
CA GLN A 237 7.04 5.82 2.98
C GLN A 237 6.94 7.15 2.25
N ASP A 238 6.05 8.04 2.71
CA ASP A 238 5.87 9.40 2.18
C ASP A 238 7.11 10.29 2.34
N ASP A 239 8.05 9.91 3.22
CA ASP A 239 9.34 10.60 3.39
C ASP A 239 10.38 10.26 2.32
N GLY A 240 10.03 9.40 1.35
CA GLY A 240 10.93 8.99 0.28
C GLY A 240 11.85 7.84 0.63
N ASN A 241 11.56 7.09 1.70
CA ASN A 241 12.29 5.89 2.07
C ASN A 241 11.52 4.62 1.73
N VAL A 242 12.25 3.51 1.59
CA VAL A 242 11.69 2.17 1.63
C VAL A 242 12.35 1.44 2.78
N VAL A 243 11.55 0.95 3.72
CA VAL A 243 12.04 0.38 4.98
C VAL A 243 11.44 -1.00 5.21
N ILE A 244 12.24 -1.96 5.66
CA ILE A 244 11.75 -3.23 6.20
C ILE A 244 11.69 -3.09 7.71
N TYR A 245 10.51 -3.30 8.29
CA TYR A 245 10.31 -3.33 9.74
C TYR A 245 10.15 -4.75 10.26
N ASN A 246 10.46 -4.95 11.55
CA ASN A 246 10.03 -6.15 12.26
C ASN A 246 8.48 -6.23 12.34
N ALA A 247 7.94 -7.40 12.70
CA ALA A 247 6.50 -7.64 12.74
C ALA A 247 5.70 -6.64 13.59
N ALA A 248 6.29 -6.13 14.68
CA ALA A 248 5.64 -5.15 15.56
C ALA A 248 5.77 -3.69 15.07
N ALA A 249 6.45 -3.44 13.95
CA ALA A 249 6.76 -2.12 13.41
C ALA A 249 7.55 -1.19 14.37
N THR A 250 8.29 -1.76 15.32
CA THR A 250 9.04 -1.01 16.33
C THR A 250 10.51 -0.79 15.97
N ARG A 251 11.03 -1.55 15.00
CA ARG A 251 12.43 -1.51 14.61
C ARG A 251 12.58 -1.63 13.10
N ALA A 252 13.30 -0.68 12.49
CA ALA A 252 13.77 -0.80 11.11
C ALA A 252 14.90 -1.84 11.05
N LEU A 253 14.74 -2.86 10.20
CA LEU A 253 15.70 -3.93 9.96
C LEU A 253 16.60 -3.62 8.76
N TRP A 254 16.06 -2.92 7.77
CA TRP A 254 16.76 -2.48 6.57
C TRP A 254 16.07 -1.25 5.97
N GLN A 255 16.81 -0.43 5.23
CA GLN A 255 16.25 0.70 4.50
C GLN A 255 17.07 1.09 3.26
N THR A 256 16.43 1.72 2.27
CA THR A 256 17.10 2.23 1.07
C THR A 256 17.97 3.46 1.33
N ASN A 257 17.77 4.16 2.46
CA ASN A 257 18.41 5.44 2.78
C ASN A 257 18.18 6.50 1.69
N THR A 258 16.99 6.50 1.07
CA THR A 258 16.66 7.38 -0.06
C THR A 258 15.93 8.66 0.34
N VAL A 259 15.81 8.92 1.64
CA VAL A 259 15.40 10.21 2.20
C VAL A 259 16.39 11.24 1.68
N LEU A 260 15.98 12.10 0.75
CA LEU A 260 16.94 12.82 -0.10
C LEU A 260 17.77 13.84 0.68
N TYR A 261 17.25 14.32 1.80
CA TYR A 261 17.92 15.21 2.73
C TYR A 261 17.32 14.90 4.07
N ALA A 262 18.15 14.66 5.09
CA ALA A 262 17.58 14.49 6.41
C ALA A 262 16.78 15.76 6.73
N SER A 263 15.52 15.63 7.16
CA SER A 263 14.78 16.78 7.69
C SER A 263 15.26 17.18 9.08
N ARG A 264 16.26 16.46 9.59
CA ARG A 264 16.82 16.61 10.92
C ARG A 264 18.30 16.25 10.97
N LEU A 265 18.99 16.72 12.02
CA LEU A 265 20.25 16.13 12.47
C LEU A 265 20.02 15.50 13.84
N ASN A 266 20.29 14.20 13.95
CA ASN A 266 20.30 13.48 15.21
C ASN A 266 21.55 13.84 16.03
N PRO A 267 21.60 13.51 17.34
CA PRO A 267 22.78 13.78 18.15
C PRO A 267 24.03 13.12 17.57
N GLY A 268 25.10 13.89 17.43
CA GLY A 268 26.37 13.52 16.81
C GLY A 268 26.45 13.72 15.30
N GLU A 269 25.35 14.03 14.60
CA GLU A 269 25.35 14.16 13.15
C GLU A 269 25.88 15.52 12.67
N THR A 270 26.42 15.51 11.45
CA THR A 270 27.09 16.67 10.83
C THR A 270 26.46 17.00 9.48
N LEU A 271 26.17 18.28 9.25
CA LEU A 271 25.89 18.85 7.94
C LEU A 271 27.15 19.54 7.41
N GLY A 272 27.83 18.90 6.45
CA GLY A 272 29.06 19.39 5.85
C GLY A 272 28.84 20.54 4.86
N SER A 273 29.93 21.22 4.49
CA SER A 273 29.93 22.30 3.49
C SER A 273 29.26 21.89 2.17
N ALA A 274 28.50 22.83 1.58
CA ALA A 274 27.67 22.68 0.39
C ALA A 274 26.58 21.57 0.49
N ARG A 275 26.24 21.12 1.70
CA ARG A 275 25.14 20.17 1.94
C ARG A 275 23.91 20.88 2.48
N GLU A 276 22.77 20.20 2.38
CA GLU A 276 21.49 20.73 2.86
C GLU A 276 20.64 19.69 3.60
N LEU A 277 19.77 20.18 4.48
CA LEU A 277 18.55 19.52 4.93
C LEU A 277 17.36 20.12 4.16
N ARG A 278 16.27 19.36 4.06
CA ARG A 278 14.99 19.87 3.55
C ARG A 278 13.85 19.58 4.51
N SER A 279 12.83 20.44 4.53
CA SER A 279 11.60 20.12 5.24
C SER A 279 10.98 18.82 4.70
N PRO A 280 10.17 18.11 5.49
CA PRO A 280 9.48 16.90 5.03
C PRO A 280 8.69 17.06 3.72
N ASP A 281 8.14 18.25 3.44
CA ASP A 281 7.45 18.60 2.19
C ASP A 281 8.39 19.08 1.05
N GLU A 282 9.70 19.05 1.29
CA GLU A 282 10.80 19.45 0.41
C GLU A 282 10.84 20.95 0.01
N LYS A 283 9.94 21.79 0.55
CA LYS A 283 9.81 23.20 0.14
C LYS A 283 10.82 24.12 0.81
N HIS A 284 11.19 23.86 2.05
CA HIS A 284 12.19 24.64 2.80
C HIS A 284 13.53 23.93 2.79
N ARG A 285 14.62 24.69 2.91
CA ARG A 285 15.99 24.16 2.90
C ARG A 285 16.82 24.77 4.02
N LEU A 286 17.64 23.98 4.71
CA LEU A 286 18.73 24.45 5.55
C LEU A 286 20.02 24.09 4.84
N VAL A 287 20.81 25.07 4.45
CA VAL A 287 22.01 24.86 3.63
C VAL A 287 23.22 25.29 4.44
N MET A 288 24.18 24.38 4.64
CA MET A 288 25.54 24.74 5.03
C MET A 288 26.26 25.18 3.75
N GLN A 289 26.27 26.48 3.48
CA GLN A 289 26.79 27.04 2.23
C GLN A 289 28.31 26.83 2.12
N ALA A 290 28.82 26.87 0.87
CA ALA A 290 30.25 26.68 0.60
C ALA A 290 31.13 27.79 1.21
N ASP A 291 30.57 28.98 1.40
CA ASP A 291 31.20 30.12 2.06
C ASP A 291 31.27 30.00 3.60
N GLY A 292 30.67 28.94 4.15
CA GLY A 292 30.68 28.65 5.58
C GLY A 292 29.54 29.27 6.38
N ASN A 293 28.51 29.80 5.72
CA ASN A 293 27.30 30.27 6.38
C ASN A 293 26.22 29.17 6.42
N LEU A 294 25.58 28.97 7.56
CA LEU A 294 24.45 28.03 7.68
C LEU A 294 23.14 28.83 7.53
N VAL A 295 22.35 28.54 6.50
CA VAL A 295 21.24 29.40 6.06
C VAL A 295 19.94 28.61 5.86
N VAL A 296 18.83 29.11 6.41
CA VAL A 296 17.49 28.61 6.13
C VAL A 296 16.87 29.39 4.97
N TYR A 297 16.31 28.69 4.01
CA TYR A 297 15.63 29.24 2.84
C TYR A 297 14.14 28.88 2.80
N SER A 298 13.35 29.85 2.36
CA SER A 298 11.93 29.69 2.00
C SER A 298 11.75 28.99 0.64
N PRO A 299 10.52 28.60 0.27
CA PRO A 299 10.26 27.90 -1.00
C PRO A 299 10.52 28.78 -2.22
N THR A 300 10.46 30.10 -2.07
CA THR A 300 10.80 31.07 -3.11
C THR A 300 12.32 31.30 -3.23
N GLY A 301 13.13 30.67 -2.38
CA GLY A 301 14.58 30.85 -2.35
C GLY A 301 15.04 32.05 -1.53
N ALA A 302 14.15 32.79 -0.87
CA ALA A 302 14.53 33.88 0.04
C ALA A 302 15.12 33.32 1.35
N ALA A 303 16.26 33.87 1.80
CA ALA A 303 16.87 33.52 3.08
C ALA A 303 16.00 34.03 4.24
N ARG A 304 15.70 33.15 5.20
CA ARG A 304 14.87 33.46 6.38
C ARG A 304 15.68 33.64 7.65
N TRP A 305 16.80 32.93 7.76
CA TRP A 305 17.71 32.97 8.91
C TRP A 305 19.10 32.51 8.49
N TRP A 306 20.15 33.00 9.15
CA TRP A 306 21.52 32.56 8.93
C TRP A 306 22.39 32.74 10.19
N THR A 307 23.48 31.97 10.29
CA THR A 307 24.44 32.06 11.40
C THR A 307 25.37 33.26 11.31
N GLY A 308 25.56 33.83 10.12
CA GLY A 308 26.48 34.96 9.89
C GLY A 308 27.95 34.55 9.89
N THR A 309 28.21 33.24 9.83
CA THR A 309 29.56 32.68 9.80
C THR A 309 30.14 32.74 8.40
N SER A 310 31.46 32.91 8.29
CA SER A 310 32.18 32.89 7.01
C SER A 310 33.50 32.16 7.17
N SER A 311 33.55 30.93 6.67
CA SER A 311 34.74 30.08 6.70
C SER A 311 34.55 28.92 5.73
N SER A 312 35.32 28.92 4.65
CA SER A 312 35.28 27.86 3.64
C SER A 312 35.43 26.48 4.28
N SER A 313 34.63 25.51 3.85
CA SER A 313 34.59 24.15 4.40
C SER A 313 34.14 24.04 5.86
N ALA A 314 33.42 25.05 6.39
CA ALA A 314 32.74 24.91 7.67
C ALA A 314 31.63 23.84 7.63
N ARG A 315 31.25 23.34 8.81
CA ARG A 315 30.23 22.31 9.00
C ARG A 315 29.37 22.63 10.21
N ALA A 316 28.10 22.27 10.17
CA ALA A 316 27.22 22.29 11.34
C ALA A 316 27.18 20.91 11.98
N VAL A 317 27.25 20.83 13.30
CA VAL A 317 27.22 19.57 14.06
C VAL A 317 26.14 19.70 15.13
N MET A 318 25.17 18.79 15.11
CA MET A 318 24.26 18.62 16.24
C MET A 318 24.97 17.73 17.27
N GLN A 319 25.50 18.31 18.34
CA GLN A 319 26.35 17.59 19.29
C GLN A 319 25.53 16.66 20.20
N ALA A 320 26.19 15.64 20.76
CA ALA A 320 25.55 14.67 21.66
C ALA A 320 25.06 15.27 22.98
N ASP A 321 25.63 16.41 23.39
CA ASP A 321 25.22 17.19 24.55
C ASP A 321 23.98 18.07 24.30
N GLY A 322 23.48 18.07 23.05
CA GLY A 322 22.30 18.79 22.62
C GLY A 322 22.56 20.16 21.99
N ASN A 323 23.81 20.58 21.79
CA ASN A 323 24.13 21.87 21.18
C ASN A 323 24.34 21.77 19.66
N LEU A 324 23.66 22.62 18.87
CA LEU A 324 24.03 22.82 17.45
C LEU A 324 25.18 23.82 17.35
N VAL A 325 26.28 23.41 16.71
CA VAL A 325 27.49 24.23 16.56
C VAL A 325 27.99 24.24 15.12
N VAL A 326 28.33 25.41 14.60
CA VAL A 326 29.05 25.55 13.32
C VAL A 326 30.55 25.62 13.61
N TYR A 327 31.32 24.69 13.05
CA TYR A 327 32.77 24.61 13.18
C TYR A 327 33.45 24.94 11.86
N ASN A 328 34.61 25.62 11.92
CA ASN A 328 35.52 25.65 10.77
C ASN A 328 36.28 24.33 10.61
N SER A 329 37.12 24.24 9.58
CA SER A 329 37.96 23.07 9.28
C SER A 329 38.97 22.72 10.38
N SER A 330 39.38 23.70 11.19
CA SER A 330 40.28 23.53 12.34
C SER A 330 39.55 23.19 13.65
N ASN A 331 38.25 22.86 13.60
CA ASN A 331 37.42 22.58 14.77
C ASN A 331 37.23 23.75 15.74
N VAL A 332 37.41 24.99 15.28
CA VAL A 332 37.04 26.19 16.04
C VAL A 332 35.55 26.46 15.87
N ALA A 333 34.83 26.61 16.97
CA ALA A 333 33.41 26.96 16.97
C ALA A 333 33.23 28.41 16.48
N LEU A 334 32.49 28.59 15.40
CA LEU A 334 32.16 29.89 14.79
C LEU A 334 30.81 30.43 15.28
N TRP A 335 29.87 29.53 15.57
CA TRP A 335 28.54 29.85 16.09
C TRP A 335 28.00 28.66 16.88
N GLN A 336 27.17 28.92 17.89
CA GLN A 336 26.46 27.88 18.64
C GLN A 336 25.06 28.31 19.04
N SER A 337 24.16 27.33 19.16
CA SER A 337 22.76 27.55 19.56
C SER A 337 22.55 27.83 21.05
N GLY A 338 23.53 27.49 21.90
CA GLY A 338 23.43 27.65 23.36
C GLY A 338 22.50 26.63 24.03
N THR A 339 22.31 25.46 23.42
CA THR A 339 21.40 24.41 23.89
C THR A 339 22.12 23.21 24.51
N SER A 340 23.36 23.39 24.99
CA SER A 340 24.08 22.33 25.71
C SER A 340 23.34 21.93 27.00
N GLY A 341 23.44 20.64 27.35
CA GLY A 341 22.80 20.06 28.53
C GLY A 341 21.50 19.31 28.23
N TYR A 342 20.99 19.37 27.00
CA TYR A 342 19.86 18.56 26.52
C TYR A 342 20.37 17.34 25.74
N SER A 343 21.03 16.41 26.43
CA SER A 343 21.57 15.22 25.77
C SER A 343 20.47 14.44 25.03
N GLY A 344 20.78 13.99 23.82
CA GLY A 344 19.80 13.36 22.94
C GLY A 344 18.92 14.34 22.14
N ALA A 345 19.17 15.65 22.24
CA ALA A 345 18.47 16.63 21.41
C ALA A 345 18.84 16.51 19.92
N TRP A 346 17.90 16.88 19.07
CA TRP A 346 17.99 16.78 17.62
C TRP A 346 17.48 18.07 16.95
N LEU A 347 18.12 18.44 15.83
CA LEU A 347 17.74 19.59 15.01
C LEU A 347 16.67 19.16 14.00
N ALA A 348 15.67 19.98 13.69
CA ALA A 348 14.61 19.67 12.73
C ALA A 348 14.27 20.90 11.87
N LEU A 349 14.18 20.72 10.55
CA LEU A 349 13.58 21.69 9.64
C LEU A 349 12.14 21.27 9.32
N GLN A 350 11.19 22.14 9.61
CA GLN A 350 9.75 21.86 9.53
C GLN A 350 9.13 22.39 8.24
N ASN A 351 7.94 21.91 7.90
CA ASN A 351 7.18 22.31 6.70
C ASN A 351 6.72 23.78 6.73
N ASP A 352 6.68 24.41 7.89
CA ASP A 352 6.44 25.85 8.05
C ASP A 352 7.71 26.70 7.84
N GLY A 353 8.84 26.04 7.63
CA GLY A 353 10.16 26.62 7.45
C GLY A 353 10.85 27.03 8.75
N ASN A 354 10.35 26.59 9.90
CA ASN A 354 11.03 26.77 11.17
C ASN A 354 12.15 25.74 11.33
N LEU A 355 13.27 26.17 11.91
CA LEU A 355 14.39 25.30 12.28
C LEU A 355 14.44 25.23 13.80
N VAL A 356 14.26 24.03 14.34
CA VAL A 356 13.97 23.80 15.76
C VAL A 356 14.93 22.77 16.34
N ILE A 357 15.42 23.00 17.55
CA ILE A 357 16.11 21.98 18.35
C ILE A 357 15.10 21.43 19.36
N TYR A 358 14.84 20.14 19.26
CA TYR A 358 13.99 19.40 20.18
C TYR A 358 14.84 18.58 21.13
N ASP A 359 14.49 18.56 22.42
CA ASP A 359 15.10 17.59 23.33
C ASP A 359 14.62 16.15 23.05
N ALA A 360 15.18 15.19 23.79
CA ALA A 360 14.84 13.77 23.65
C ALA A 360 13.35 13.46 23.89
N SER A 361 12.62 14.31 24.63
CA SER A 361 11.17 14.18 24.86
C SER A 361 10.33 14.78 23.74
N GLY A 362 10.95 15.50 22.79
CA GLY A 362 10.24 16.23 21.74
C GLY A 362 9.78 17.63 22.17
N THR A 363 10.31 18.17 23.28
CA THR A 363 10.05 19.55 23.70
C THR A 363 11.01 20.49 22.96
N ALA A 364 10.49 21.55 22.35
CA ALA A 364 11.31 22.54 21.66
C ALA A 364 12.16 23.34 22.68
N ARG A 365 13.47 23.40 22.46
CA ARG A 365 14.44 24.11 23.32
C ARG A 365 15.02 25.35 22.67
N TRP A 366 15.05 25.38 21.34
CA TRP A 366 15.51 26.52 20.56
C TRP A 366 14.88 26.50 19.17
N TRP A 367 14.74 27.67 18.56
CA TRP A 367 14.25 27.82 17.19
C TRP A 367 14.70 29.14 16.58
N ILE A 368 14.57 29.27 15.26
CA ILE A 368 14.84 30.54 14.57
C ILE A 368 13.72 31.55 14.88
N GLY A 369 14.09 32.70 15.47
CA GLY A 369 13.14 33.73 15.92
C GLY A 369 12.21 34.24 14.81
N GLY A 370 10.98 34.63 15.18
CA GLY A 370 9.93 35.12 14.27
C GLY A 370 8.75 34.16 14.09
N TYR A 371 8.91 32.89 14.49
CA TYR A 371 7.85 31.90 14.59
C TYR A 371 8.10 31.05 15.83
N SER A 372 7.20 31.04 16.81
CA SER A 372 7.27 30.04 17.86
C SER A 372 7.06 28.67 17.20
N PRO A 373 7.94 27.68 17.41
CA PRO A 373 7.73 26.36 16.88
C PRO A 373 6.41 25.88 17.46
N PRO A 374 5.58 25.19 16.68
CA PRO A 374 4.47 24.49 17.28
C PRO A 374 5.08 23.59 18.36
N THR A 375 4.77 23.89 19.62
CA THR A 375 5.02 22.95 20.72
C THR A 375 4.35 21.67 20.27
N VAL A 376 5.10 20.60 20.03
CA VAL A 376 4.51 19.29 19.69
C VAL A 376 3.52 19.02 20.82
N PRO A 377 2.21 19.03 20.55
CA PRO A 377 1.26 19.04 21.64
C PRO A 377 1.44 17.76 22.44
N THR A 378 1.78 17.90 23.72
CA THR A 378 1.89 16.74 24.62
C THR A 378 0.51 16.19 24.94
N SER A 379 -0.52 17.03 24.91
CA SER A 379 -1.92 16.64 24.93
C SER A 379 -2.49 16.53 23.51
N CYS A 380 -3.18 15.43 23.21
CA CYS A 380 -3.87 15.26 21.94
C CYS A 380 -5.03 16.24 21.72
N SER A 381 -5.61 16.80 22.79
CA SER A 381 -6.64 17.85 22.65
C SER A 381 -6.11 19.16 22.06
N ALA A 382 -4.80 19.37 22.10
CA ALA A 382 -4.15 20.57 21.57
C ALA A 382 -3.66 20.40 20.12
N VAL A 383 -3.84 19.23 19.51
CA VAL A 383 -3.55 19.01 18.07
C VAL A 383 -4.79 19.37 17.26
N THR A 384 -4.89 20.63 16.84
CA THR A 384 -6.07 21.16 16.11
C THR A 384 -5.88 21.26 14.60
N SER A 385 -4.67 21.01 14.10
CA SER A 385 -4.29 21.18 12.70
C SER A 385 -3.53 19.94 12.19
N PRO A 386 -3.49 19.71 10.87
CA PRO A 386 -2.65 18.67 10.29
C PRO A 386 -1.20 18.73 10.76
N VAL A 387 -0.59 17.56 10.89
CA VAL A 387 0.77 17.38 11.39
C VAL A 387 1.64 16.70 10.35
N GLY A 388 2.92 17.06 10.33
CA GLY A 388 3.91 16.40 9.48
C GLY A 388 4.33 15.03 10.02
N SER A 389 4.99 14.24 9.18
CA SER A 389 5.50 12.91 9.55
C SER A 389 6.51 12.97 10.71
N ASP A 390 7.17 14.11 10.92
CA ASP A 390 8.12 14.41 11.99
C ASP A 390 7.48 14.53 13.38
N GLN A 391 6.17 14.81 13.44
CA GLN A 391 5.38 14.89 14.67
C GLN A 391 4.66 13.57 14.99
N THR A 392 4.91 12.53 14.20
CA THR A 392 4.29 11.21 14.35
C THR A 392 5.33 10.13 14.66
N VAL A 393 4.86 8.99 15.16
CA VAL A 393 5.66 7.82 15.51
C VAL A 393 4.84 6.55 15.28
N LEU A 394 5.51 5.43 15.02
CA LEU A 394 4.85 4.12 14.97
C LEU A 394 4.62 3.61 16.40
N ALA A 395 3.37 3.30 16.72
CA ALA A 395 2.93 2.66 17.95
C ALA A 395 2.22 1.35 17.61
N GLU A 396 2.90 0.20 17.83
CA GLU A 396 2.36 -1.15 17.58
C GLU A 396 1.76 -1.31 16.16
N GLY A 397 2.44 -0.79 15.13
CA GLY A 397 1.98 -0.86 13.73
C GLY A 397 1.20 0.36 13.24
N PHE A 398 0.72 1.22 14.14
CA PHE A 398 -0.04 2.41 13.78
C PHE A 398 0.85 3.65 13.83
N ARG A 399 0.99 4.38 12.72
CA ARG A 399 1.64 5.69 12.74
C ARG A 399 0.65 6.70 13.30
N VAL A 400 0.97 7.37 14.41
CA VAL A 400 0.08 8.33 15.09
C VAL A 400 0.88 9.52 15.59
N HIS A 401 0.21 10.62 15.94
CA HIS A 401 0.87 11.74 16.59
C HIS A 401 1.54 11.30 17.89
N LYS A 402 2.69 11.89 18.24
CA LYS A 402 3.48 11.51 19.42
C LYS A 402 2.67 11.50 20.72
N CYS A 403 1.70 12.40 20.88
CA CYS A 403 0.80 12.42 22.05
C CYS A 403 -0.06 11.15 22.20
N ALA A 404 -0.42 10.50 21.09
CA ALA A 404 -1.33 9.36 21.07
C ALA A 404 -0.57 8.02 21.18
N ALA A 405 0.74 8.03 20.95
CA ALA A 405 1.55 6.82 20.82
C ALA A 405 1.43 5.88 22.03
N ASP A 406 1.51 6.42 23.24
CA ASP A 406 1.41 5.63 24.47
C ASP A 406 0.02 5.03 24.67
N ALA A 407 -1.04 5.82 24.38
CA ALA A 407 -2.42 5.37 24.50
C ALA A 407 -2.73 4.25 23.50
N VAL A 408 -2.34 4.45 22.24
CA VAL A 408 -2.48 3.44 21.17
C VAL A 408 -1.67 2.20 21.51
N GLY A 409 -0.41 2.36 21.90
CA GLY A 409 0.46 1.23 22.27
C GLY A 409 -0.14 0.37 23.39
N ARG A 410 -0.69 0.99 24.44
CA ARG A 410 -1.39 0.26 25.51
C ARG A 410 -2.65 -0.42 24.99
N MET A 411 -3.48 0.29 24.22
CA MET A 411 -4.71 -0.27 23.66
C MET A 411 -4.46 -1.54 22.84
N ILE A 412 -3.46 -1.52 21.95
CA ILE A 412 -3.14 -2.67 21.10
C ILE A 412 -2.56 -3.84 21.91
N ARG A 413 -1.72 -3.57 22.92
CA ARG A 413 -1.19 -4.63 23.81
C ARG A 413 -2.28 -5.27 24.67
N ASP A 414 -3.20 -4.49 25.20
CA ASP A 414 -4.31 -4.99 26.01
C ASP A 414 -5.30 -5.80 25.17
N ALA A 415 -5.56 -5.38 23.92
CA ALA A 415 -6.33 -6.17 22.96
C ALA A 415 -5.65 -7.52 22.69
N ARG A 416 -4.34 -7.51 22.44
CA ARG A 416 -3.54 -8.72 22.22
C ARG A 416 -3.56 -9.66 23.43
N ALA A 417 -3.47 -9.12 24.64
CA ALA A 417 -3.59 -9.89 25.88
C ALA A 417 -4.97 -10.54 26.04
N ALA A 418 -6.02 -9.92 25.49
CA ALA A 418 -7.37 -10.48 25.42
C ALA A 418 -7.59 -11.43 24.22
N GLY A 419 -6.54 -11.78 23.46
CA GLY A 419 -6.64 -12.65 22.29
C GLY A 419 -7.18 -11.96 21.03
N ILE A 420 -7.25 -10.63 21.02
CA ILE A 420 -7.71 -9.83 19.87
C ILE A 420 -6.51 -9.28 19.11
N SER A 421 -6.41 -9.63 17.82
CA SER A 421 -5.40 -9.04 16.93
C SER A 421 -5.97 -7.80 16.25
N LEU A 422 -5.42 -6.64 16.59
CA LEU A 422 -5.77 -5.37 15.96
C LEU A 422 -4.62 -4.94 15.04
N THR A 423 -4.94 -4.75 13.76
CA THR A 423 -4.02 -4.22 12.75
C THR A 423 -4.73 -3.13 11.96
N GLY A 424 -3.98 -2.25 11.31
CA GLY A 424 -4.58 -1.11 10.63
C GLY A 424 -3.59 0.02 10.38
N TRP A 425 -4.12 1.23 10.32
CA TRP A 425 -3.40 2.45 9.93
C TRP A 425 -3.87 3.65 10.76
N GLY A 426 -3.09 4.73 10.82
CA GLY A 426 -3.41 5.87 11.69
C GLY A 426 -3.25 7.25 11.04
N TRP A 427 -2.02 7.67 10.73
CA TRP A 427 -1.74 8.99 10.17
C TRP A 427 -1.67 8.95 8.65
N ARG A 428 -2.17 10.00 8.01
CA ARG A 428 -2.01 10.26 6.57
C ARG A 428 -1.64 11.72 6.36
N SER A 429 -0.85 12.04 5.33
CA SER A 429 -0.51 13.44 5.02
C SER A 429 -1.69 14.21 4.41
N VAL A 430 -1.60 15.54 4.40
CA VAL A 430 -2.58 16.40 3.69
C VAL A 430 -2.56 16.10 2.19
N GLU A 431 -1.38 15.83 1.65
CA GLU A 431 -1.18 15.43 0.26
C GLU A 431 -1.89 14.11 -0.06
N SER A 432 -1.81 13.10 0.82
CA SER A 432 -2.58 11.86 0.72
C SER A 432 -4.08 12.12 0.77
N GLN A 433 -4.54 13.03 1.64
CA GLN A 433 -5.95 13.43 1.72
C GLN A 433 -6.42 14.10 0.41
N ILE A 434 -5.57 14.91 -0.23
CA ILE A 434 -5.83 15.50 -1.54
C ILE A 434 -5.95 14.42 -2.63
N GLN A 435 -5.09 13.40 -2.63
CA GLN A 435 -5.18 12.30 -3.59
C GLN A 435 -6.48 11.51 -3.41
N LEU A 436 -6.85 11.18 -2.17
CA LEU A 436 -8.13 10.52 -1.89
C LEU A 436 -9.32 11.35 -2.40
N ARG A 437 -9.27 12.68 -2.25
CA ARG A 437 -10.30 13.57 -2.81
C ARG A 437 -10.32 13.53 -4.34
N ARG A 438 -9.16 13.48 -5.00
CA ARG A 438 -9.09 13.34 -6.46
C ARG A 438 -9.74 12.05 -6.94
N GLU A 439 -9.54 10.97 -6.19
CA GLU A 439 -10.08 9.65 -6.51
C GLU A 439 -11.58 9.53 -6.22
N HIS A 440 -12.04 10.02 -5.07
CA HIS A 440 -13.41 9.80 -4.60
C HIS A 440 -14.39 10.92 -4.98
N CYS A 441 -13.88 12.11 -5.29
CA CYS A 441 -14.69 13.32 -5.52
C CYS A 441 -14.45 13.94 -6.91
N GLY A 442 -13.29 13.68 -7.54
CA GLY A 442 -12.88 14.24 -8.82
C GLY A 442 -11.70 15.22 -8.72
N THR A 443 -11.16 15.63 -9.88
CA THR A 443 -9.88 16.36 -9.95
C THR A 443 -9.98 17.89 -9.98
N SER A 444 -11.20 18.44 -10.03
CA SER A 444 -11.41 19.88 -10.04
C SER A 444 -11.10 20.50 -8.67
N TYR A 445 -10.82 21.81 -8.65
CA TYR A 445 -10.63 22.53 -7.39
C TYR A 445 -11.82 22.37 -6.46
N TYR A 446 -13.05 22.50 -7.00
CA TYR A 446 -14.28 22.26 -6.26
C TYR A 446 -14.31 20.84 -5.66
N ALA A 447 -14.04 19.82 -6.46
CA ALA A 447 -14.02 18.43 -6.01
C ALA A 447 -12.99 18.17 -4.90
N ILE A 448 -11.84 18.84 -4.92
CA ILE A 448 -10.76 18.63 -3.95
C ILE A 448 -10.98 19.44 -2.67
N TYR A 449 -11.36 20.72 -2.77
CA TYR A 449 -11.31 21.65 -1.63
C TYR A 449 -12.68 22.08 -1.11
N GLU A 450 -13.75 21.93 -1.89
CA GLU A 450 -15.07 22.53 -1.58
C GLU A 450 -16.23 21.53 -1.55
N MET A 451 -16.15 20.41 -2.25
CA MET A 451 -17.24 19.42 -2.28
C MET A 451 -17.43 18.84 -0.87
N PRO A 452 -18.67 18.80 -0.31
CA PRO A 452 -18.94 18.12 0.96
C PRO A 452 -18.49 16.66 0.94
N SER A 453 -17.94 16.16 2.05
CA SER A 453 -17.40 14.79 2.12
C SER A 453 -18.43 13.72 1.77
N SER A 454 -19.70 13.93 2.13
CA SER A 454 -20.81 13.03 1.82
C SER A 454 -21.15 12.92 0.32
N GLN A 455 -20.66 13.84 -0.53
CA GLN A 455 -20.84 13.77 -1.98
C GLN A 455 -19.72 13.00 -2.69
N CYS A 456 -18.68 12.58 -1.96
CA CYS A 456 -17.65 11.70 -2.48
C CYS A 456 -18.05 10.23 -2.30
N SER A 457 -17.49 9.36 -3.14
CA SER A 457 -17.69 7.91 -3.03
C SER A 457 -16.34 7.18 -2.97
N PRO A 458 -15.95 6.60 -1.81
CA PRO A 458 -16.60 6.73 -0.50
C PRO A 458 -16.50 8.16 0.08
N PRO A 459 -17.30 8.49 1.13
CA PRO A 459 -17.22 9.78 1.78
C PRO A 459 -15.80 10.11 2.23
N THR A 460 -15.33 11.32 1.92
CA THR A 460 -13.90 11.66 2.08
C THR A 460 -13.73 13.06 2.65
N ALA A 461 -13.06 13.17 3.80
CA ALA A 461 -12.77 14.42 4.48
C ALA A 461 -12.04 15.42 3.55
N ARG A 462 -12.38 16.70 3.67
CA ARG A 462 -11.63 17.76 2.98
C ARG A 462 -10.21 17.85 3.55
N PRO A 463 -9.20 18.20 2.73
CA PRO A 463 -7.84 18.40 3.23
C PRO A 463 -7.82 19.44 4.36
N GLY A 464 -7.15 19.10 5.47
CA GLY A 464 -7.07 19.93 6.68
C GLY A 464 -8.03 19.57 7.79
N TYR A 465 -9.03 18.73 7.52
CA TYR A 465 -10.13 18.44 8.45
C TYR A 465 -10.13 17.00 8.96
N SER A 466 -9.34 16.10 8.38
CA SER A 466 -9.28 14.70 8.78
C SER A 466 -8.51 14.52 10.08
N GLN A 467 -9.04 13.70 10.99
CA GLN A 467 -8.30 13.31 12.19
C GLN A 467 -7.05 12.47 11.86
N HIS A 468 -7.01 11.81 10.70
CA HIS A 468 -5.80 11.14 10.23
C HIS A 468 -4.69 12.12 9.87
N GLU A 469 -5.02 13.29 9.32
CA GLU A 469 -4.05 14.35 9.03
C GLU A 469 -3.41 14.89 10.30
N ARG A 470 -4.07 14.74 11.45
CA ARG A 470 -3.59 15.11 12.79
C ARG A 470 -2.88 13.97 13.51
N GLY A 471 -2.91 12.75 12.96
CA GLY A 471 -2.38 11.54 13.59
C GLY A 471 -3.18 11.09 14.81
N LEU A 472 -4.48 11.43 14.85
CA LEU A 472 -5.40 11.19 15.96
C LEU A 472 -6.57 10.25 15.58
N ALA A 473 -6.43 9.52 14.49
CA ALA A 473 -7.37 8.51 14.04
C ALA A 473 -6.68 7.18 13.78
N LEU A 474 -7.47 6.11 13.77
CA LEU A 474 -7.10 4.73 13.54
C LEU A 474 -8.17 4.06 12.68
N ASP A 475 -7.75 3.49 11.56
CA ASP A 475 -8.57 2.62 10.72
C ASP A 475 -8.11 1.18 10.92
N PHE A 476 -8.99 0.35 11.48
CA PHE A 476 -8.69 -1.06 11.74
C PHE A 476 -9.04 -1.93 10.53
N ALA A 477 -8.08 -2.77 10.12
CA ALA A 477 -8.28 -3.74 9.06
C ALA A 477 -9.23 -4.87 9.50
N SER A 478 -10.01 -5.41 8.56
CA SER A 478 -10.94 -6.53 8.78
C SER A 478 -11.96 -6.29 9.91
N MET A 479 -12.39 -5.04 10.08
CA MET A 479 -13.21 -4.60 11.21
C MET A 479 -14.66 -4.33 10.79
N SER A 480 -15.57 -5.22 11.19
CA SER A 480 -17.03 -5.05 11.03
C SER A 480 -17.73 -4.91 12.38
N SER A 481 -18.97 -4.41 12.39
CA SER A 481 -19.78 -4.25 13.61
C SER A 481 -20.06 -5.57 14.36
N SER A 482 -19.92 -6.72 13.69
CA SER A 482 -20.07 -8.05 14.28
C SER A 482 -18.74 -8.70 14.71
N SER A 483 -17.60 -8.06 14.41
CA SER A 483 -16.29 -8.63 14.72
C SER A 483 -15.99 -8.60 16.22
N SER A 484 -15.23 -9.59 16.70
CA SER A 484 -14.73 -9.62 18.07
C SER A 484 -13.83 -8.42 18.38
N GLY A 485 -13.06 -7.96 17.39
CA GLY A 485 -12.27 -6.73 17.48
C GLY A 485 -13.12 -5.50 17.76
N PHE A 486 -14.24 -5.34 17.04
CA PHE A 486 -15.14 -4.21 17.23
C PHE A 486 -15.83 -4.25 18.59
N ALA A 487 -16.31 -5.43 19.00
CA ALA A 487 -16.90 -5.61 20.32
C ALA A 487 -15.92 -5.24 21.45
N TRP A 488 -14.65 -5.65 21.30
CA TRP A 488 -13.59 -5.29 22.25
C TRP A 488 -13.31 -3.79 22.26
N LEU A 489 -13.15 -3.15 21.09
CA LEU A 489 -12.90 -1.71 20.99
C LEU A 489 -14.06 -0.90 21.57
N ARG A 490 -15.31 -1.28 21.28
CA ARG A 490 -16.51 -0.65 21.85
C ARG A 490 -16.55 -0.67 23.36
N ALA A 491 -16.04 -1.74 23.98
CA ALA A 491 -15.99 -1.86 25.43
C ALA A 491 -14.78 -1.12 26.08
N ASN A 492 -13.69 -0.89 25.33
CA ASN A 492 -12.39 -0.52 25.92
C ASN A 492 -11.74 0.75 25.36
N ALA A 493 -11.96 1.12 24.10
CA ALA A 493 -11.23 2.18 23.40
C ALA A 493 -11.35 3.55 24.08
N ALA A 494 -12.50 3.84 24.70
CA ALA A 494 -12.73 5.10 25.43
C ALA A 494 -11.74 5.30 26.59
N ARG A 495 -11.23 4.22 27.20
CA ARG A 495 -10.20 4.29 28.25
C ARG A 495 -8.86 4.83 27.74
N TYR A 496 -8.65 4.76 26.43
CA TYR A 496 -7.48 5.25 25.72
C TYR A 496 -7.75 6.57 24.98
N GLY A 497 -8.95 7.14 25.13
CA GLY A 497 -9.35 8.39 24.49
C GLY A 497 -9.73 8.25 23.02
N PHE A 498 -10.11 7.06 22.56
CA PHE A 498 -10.59 6.83 21.19
C PHE A 498 -12.06 6.43 21.17
N TYR A 499 -12.79 6.98 20.20
CA TYR A 499 -14.23 6.80 20.02
C TYR A 499 -14.53 6.43 18.58
N ASN A 500 -15.54 5.59 18.37
CA ASN A 500 -15.94 5.15 17.03
C ASN A 500 -16.75 6.23 16.31
N LEU A 501 -16.50 6.39 15.01
CA LEU A 501 -17.44 7.04 14.12
C LEU A 501 -18.60 6.07 13.83
N PRO A 502 -19.85 6.36 14.21
CA PRO A 502 -20.93 5.38 14.15
C PRO A 502 -21.25 4.82 12.76
N SER A 503 -20.95 5.58 11.69
CA SER A 503 -21.14 5.13 10.31
C SER A 503 -20.08 4.16 9.83
N GLU A 504 -18.94 4.05 10.51
CA GLU A 504 -17.77 3.31 10.08
C GLU A 504 -17.22 2.47 11.24
N SER A 505 -17.59 1.17 11.29
CA SER A 505 -17.16 0.28 12.39
C SER A 505 -15.63 0.14 12.52
N TRP A 506 -14.92 0.40 11.43
CA TRP A 506 -13.47 0.34 11.34
C TRP A 506 -12.76 1.62 11.77
N HIS A 507 -13.45 2.78 11.81
CA HIS A 507 -12.84 4.08 12.07
C HIS A 507 -12.98 4.53 13.54
N TRP A 508 -11.86 4.89 14.15
CA TRP A 508 -11.79 5.34 15.54
C TRP A 508 -10.89 6.57 15.66
N SER A 509 -11.37 7.63 16.29
CA SER A 509 -10.60 8.87 16.46
C SER A 509 -10.74 9.44 17.86
N THR A 510 -9.90 10.40 18.22
CA THR A 510 -10.01 11.09 19.52
C THR A 510 -11.30 11.91 19.66
N THR A 511 -12.02 12.14 18.57
CA THR A 511 -13.28 12.89 18.53
C THR A 511 -14.51 12.02 18.22
N GLY A 512 -14.32 10.78 17.75
CA GLY A 512 -15.43 9.97 17.21
C GLY A 512 -16.03 10.53 15.92
N LEU A 513 -15.28 11.41 15.25
CA LEU A 513 -15.59 12.09 14.00
C LEU A 513 -14.52 11.81 12.96
#